data_AF-A0A0A0DE17-F1
#
_entry.id   AF-A0A0A0DE17-F1
#
_cell.length_a   1.000
_cell.length_b   1.000
_cell.length_c   1.000
_cell.angle_alpha   90.00
_cell.angle_beta   90.00
_cell.angle_gamma   90.00
#
_symmetry.space_group_name_H-M   'P 1'
#
loop_
_entity.id
_entity.type
_entity.pdbx_description
1 polymer ?
#
loop_
_entity_poly.entity_id
_entity_poly.type
_entity_poly.pdbx_seq_one_letter_code
_entity_poly.pdbx_strand_id
1 'polypeptide(L)'
;MEHKEKDFSLSWFFRWFLDNKAITVFLVTLLIGLNIFVLSKISFIFTPVIEFIGVIMLPVILAGLLYYLLNPIVDFMEKYKINRLVAITIVFVLIGLLIVWGLAVAIPNLQHQAVSFSKNVPTYLKQANKMIDDVLTNYISDDLKPQIEEFTNNLSTQIATWASNFSSRAVNWASNLISTASQIIVAIIIMPFILFYLLRDGKNLKGYVVQFLPTKFRESFGQVMTDVNTQLANYVRGQVTVAMIVSFMFMILFKIIGLRYGVTLAVVAGVLNLVPYLGSFLAMLPALVLGLIAGPLMLLKVIVVFIVEQTLEGRFVSPLILGSQLSIHPITILFVLLTSGSMFGIWGVLLGIPAYASAKVAITALFKWYKKVSGLYEESVQELGEDSE
;
A
#
# COMPACT_ATOMS: atom_id res chain seq x y z
N MET A 1 -6.85 -76.77 14.28
CA MET A 1 -7.78 -75.64 14.08
C MET A 1 -6.99 -74.56 13.36
N GLU A 2 -7.11 -74.51 12.04
CA GLU A 2 -6.33 -73.63 11.17
C GLU A 2 -7.18 -72.41 10.83
N HIS A 3 -6.70 -71.21 11.18
CA HIS A 3 -7.35 -69.95 10.85
C HIS A 3 -7.23 -69.70 9.35
N LYS A 4 -8.33 -69.84 8.62
CA LYS A 4 -8.46 -69.35 7.24
C LYS A 4 -8.48 -67.82 7.25
N GLU A 5 -7.35 -67.20 6.92
CA GLU A 5 -7.33 -65.80 6.48
C GLU A 5 -8.17 -65.70 5.19
N LYS A 6 -9.26 -64.93 5.25
CA LYS A 6 -10.03 -64.57 4.07
C LYS A 6 -9.25 -63.48 3.33
N ASP A 7 -8.45 -63.91 2.35
CA ASP A 7 -7.82 -63.03 1.39
C ASP A 7 -8.95 -62.35 0.57
N PHE A 8 -9.24 -61.09 0.87
CA PHE A 8 -10.16 -60.29 0.04
C PHE A 8 -9.47 -60.10 -1.31
N SER A 9 -9.86 -60.90 -2.31
CA SER A 9 -9.40 -60.70 -3.68
C SER A 9 -9.87 -59.33 -4.15
N LEU A 10 -8.97 -58.35 -4.09
CA LEU A 10 -9.21 -57.00 -4.58
C LEU A 10 -9.66 -57.12 -6.05
N SER A 11 -10.92 -56.71 -6.29
CA SER A 11 -11.57 -56.76 -7.61
C SER A 11 -10.64 -56.20 -8.69
N TRP A 12 -10.69 -56.75 -9.91
CA TRP A 12 -9.92 -56.29 -11.07
C TRP A 12 -10.02 -54.76 -11.28
N PHE A 13 -11.18 -54.18 -10.97
CA PHE A 13 -11.41 -52.74 -10.96
C PHE A 13 -10.49 -51.98 -10.00
N PHE A 14 -10.22 -52.52 -8.81
CA PHE A 14 -9.40 -51.88 -7.79
C PHE A 14 -7.94 -51.75 -8.24
N ARG A 15 -7.38 -52.81 -8.84
CA ARG A 15 -6.00 -52.84 -9.33
C ARG A 15 -5.78 -51.96 -10.57
N TRP A 16 -6.77 -51.86 -11.46
CA TRP A 16 -6.60 -51.14 -12.72
C TRP A 16 -7.05 -49.67 -12.63
N PHE A 17 -8.04 -49.36 -11.78
CA PHE A 17 -8.66 -48.05 -11.69
C PHE A 17 -8.19 -47.24 -10.47
N LEU A 18 -8.18 -47.83 -9.26
CA LEU A 18 -7.83 -47.11 -8.03
C LEU A 18 -6.33 -47.13 -7.70
N ASP A 19 -5.62 -48.19 -8.11
CA ASP A 19 -4.16 -48.31 -7.91
C ASP A 19 -3.34 -47.61 -9.00
N ASN A 20 -4.01 -47.10 -10.04
CA ASN A 20 -3.35 -46.34 -11.11
C ASN A 20 -3.22 -44.87 -10.72
N LYS A 21 -1.97 -44.44 -10.48
CA LYS A 21 -1.63 -43.05 -10.10
C LYS A 21 -2.23 -42.00 -11.04
N ALA A 22 -2.30 -42.27 -12.35
CA ALA A 22 -2.85 -41.31 -13.31
C ALA A 22 -4.36 -41.11 -13.12
N ILE A 23 -5.08 -42.20 -12.86
CA ILE A 23 -6.53 -42.17 -12.64
C ILE A 23 -6.83 -41.48 -11.31
N THR A 24 -6.08 -41.78 -10.25
CA THR A 24 -6.23 -41.12 -8.94
C THR A 24 -5.96 -39.62 -9.02
N VAL A 25 -4.90 -39.17 -9.72
CA VAL A 25 -4.62 -37.74 -9.93
C VAL A 25 -5.74 -37.06 -10.73
N PHE A 26 -6.25 -37.72 -11.77
CA PHE A 26 -7.38 -37.21 -12.55
C PHE A 26 -8.65 -37.07 -11.69
N LEU A 27 -8.97 -38.08 -10.87
CA LEU A 27 -10.13 -38.08 -10.00
C LEU A 27 -10.05 -36.99 -8.93
N VAL A 28 -8.87 -36.80 -8.32
CA VAL A 28 -8.63 -35.70 -7.35
C VAL A 28 -8.79 -34.35 -8.03
N THR A 29 -8.23 -34.17 -9.23
CA THR A 29 -8.37 -32.91 -9.99
C THR A 29 -9.83 -32.63 -10.35
N LEU A 30 -10.57 -33.66 -10.77
CA LEU A 30 -12.00 -33.56 -11.08
C LEU A 30 -12.83 -33.22 -9.84
N LEU A 31 -12.53 -33.82 -8.68
CA LEU A 31 -13.17 -33.50 -7.41
C LEU A 31 -12.89 -32.07 -6.96
N ILE A 32 -11.66 -31.57 -7.14
CA ILE A 32 -11.33 -30.16 -6.86
C ILE A 32 -12.13 -29.25 -7.80
N GLY A 33 -12.17 -29.56 -9.10
CA GLY A 33 -12.96 -28.80 -10.08
C GLY A 33 -14.46 -28.79 -9.76
N LEU A 34 -15.02 -29.93 -9.35
CA LEU A 34 -16.42 -30.05 -8.93
C LEU A 34 -16.71 -29.18 -7.71
N ASN A 35 -15.83 -29.19 -6.70
CA ASN A 35 -15.97 -28.35 -5.51
C ASN A 35 -15.98 -26.85 -5.88
N ILE A 36 -15.07 -26.41 -6.76
CA ILE A 36 -15.03 -25.03 -7.25
C ILE A 36 -16.32 -24.67 -8.00
N PHE A 37 -16.82 -25.56 -8.84
CA PHE A 37 -18.06 -25.35 -9.59
C PHE A 37 -19.28 -25.21 -8.67
N VAL A 38 -19.39 -26.09 -7.66
CA VAL A 38 -20.47 -26.04 -6.66
C VAL A 38 -20.38 -24.75 -5.83
N LEU A 39 -19.19 -24.37 -5.38
CA LEU A 39 -18.96 -23.11 -4.65
C LEU A 39 -19.38 -21.88 -5.47
N SER A 40 -19.10 -21.88 -6.78
CA SER A 40 -19.54 -20.80 -7.68
C SER A 40 -21.06 -20.67 -7.77
N LYS A 41 -21.79 -21.80 -7.75
CA LYS A 41 -23.27 -21.82 -7.75
C LYS A 41 -23.91 -21.40 -6.42
N ILE A 42 -23.17 -21.50 -5.31
CA ILE A 42 -23.64 -21.13 -3.97
C ILE A 42 -23.09 -19.74 -3.56
N SER A 43 -22.47 -19.01 -4.50
CA SER A 43 -21.86 -17.68 -4.27
C SER A 43 -22.80 -16.66 -3.59
N PHE A 44 -24.11 -16.76 -3.83
CA PHE A 44 -25.15 -15.96 -3.16
C PHE A 44 -25.07 -16.01 -1.62
N ILE A 45 -24.68 -17.15 -1.02
CA ILE A 45 -24.54 -17.26 0.45
C ILE A 45 -23.37 -16.41 0.95
N PHE A 46 -22.34 -16.24 0.12
CA PHE A 46 -21.15 -15.45 0.45
C PHE A 46 -21.32 -13.96 0.12
N THR A 47 -22.27 -13.58 -0.73
CA THR A 47 -22.51 -12.17 -1.11
C THR A 47 -22.73 -11.26 0.11
N PRO A 48 -23.62 -11.57 1.07
CA PRO A 48 -23.83 -10.71 2.24
C PRO A 48 -22.57 -10.59 3.12
N VAL A 49 -21.79 -11.66 3.22
CA VAL A 49 -20.55 -11.69 3.99
C VAL A 49 -19.49 -10.80 3.33
N ILE A 50 -19.35 -10.89 2.00
CA ILE A 50 -18.40 -10.07 1.23
C ILE A 50 -18.80 -8.59 1.29
N GLU A 51 -20.08 -8.27 1.16
CA GLU A 51 -20.59 -6.90 1.29
C GLU A 51 -20.36 -6.34 2.69
N PHE A 52 -20.68 -7.11 3.73
CA PHE A 52 -20.44 -6.73 5.12
C PHE A 52 -18.95 -6.48 5.40
N ILE A 53 -18.08 -7.39 4.95
CA ILE A 53 -16.64 -7.22 5.04
C ILE A 53 -16.22 -5.96 4.28
N GLY A 54 -16.75 -5.71 3.08
CA GLY A 54 -16.46 -4.53 2.28
C GLY A 54 -16.76 -3.21 3.02
N VAL A 55 -17.88 -3.14 3.73
CA VAL A 55 -18.28 -1.94 4.50
C VAL A 55 -17.36 -1.70 5.71
N ILE A 56 -16.99 -2.76 6.43
CA ILE A 56 -16.22 -2.65 7.69
C ILE A 56 -14.71 -2.62 7.44
N MET A 57 -14.26 -3.12 6.30
CA MET A 57 -12.85 -3.20 5.94
C MET A 57 -12.18 -1.84 6.03
N LEU A 58 -12.78 -0.80 5.46
CA LEU A 58 -12.22 0.55 5.42
C LEU A 58 -11.95 1.13 6.83
N PRO A 59 -12.93 1.22 7.75
CA PRO A 59 -12.66 1.72 9.10
C PRO A 59 -11.69 0.83 9.88
N VAL A 60 -11.71 -0.49 9.70
CA VAL A 60 -10.77 -1.41 10.36
C VAL A 60 -9.35 -1.16 9.90
N ILE A 61 -9.13 -1.00 8.60
CA ILE A 61 -7.81 -0.73 8.01
C ILE A 61 -7.27 0.60 8.55
N LEU A 62 -8.05 1.67 8.45
CA LEU A 62 -7.62 2.98 8.90
C LEU A 62 -7.32 2.98 10.41
N ALA A 63 -8.18 2.33 11.20
CA ALA A 63 -7.94 2.13 12.63
C ALA A 63 -6.67 1.31 12.90
N GLY A 64 -6.38 0.28 12.10
CA GLY A 64 -5.16 -0.51 12.20
C GLY A 64 -3.89 0.30 11.88
N LEU A 65 -3.91 1.08 10.79
CA LEU A 65 -2.81 1.98 10.44
C LEU A 65 -2.54 3.01 11.54
N LEU A 66 -3.60 3.66 12.02
CA LEU A 66 -3.50 4.62 13.13
C LEU A 66 -3.08 3.94 14.43
N TYR A 67 -3.55 2.72 14.72
CA TYR A 67 -3.13 1.96 15.90
C TYR A 67 -1.61 1.76 15.90
N TYR A 68 -1.03 1.33 14.78
CA TYR A 68 0.42 1.13 14.69
C TYR A 68 1.23 2.42 14.80
N LEU A 69 0.66 3.53 14.34
CA LEU A 69 1.30 4.85 14.46
C LEU A 69 1.21 5.42 15.88
N LEU A 70 0.07 5.24 16.55
CA LEU A 70 -0.27 5.91 17.82
C LEU A 70 0.04 5.07 19.05
N ASN A 71 0.04 3.74 18.95
CA ASN A 71 0.33 2.87 20.08
C ASN A 71 1.69 3.17 20.75
N PRO A 72 2.79 3.47 20.03
CA PRO A 72 4.05 3.89 20.66
C PRO A 72 3.93 5.17 21.51
N ILE A 73 3.07 6.12 21.10
CA ILE A 73 2.82 7.36 21.85
C ILE A 73 2.07 7.03 23.14
N VAL A 74 1.04 6.18 23.05
CA VAL A 74 0.28 5.70 24.23
C VAL A 74 1.18 4.91 25.18
N ASP A 75 2.00 4.00 24.66
CA ASP A 75 2.96 3.20 25.46
C ASP A 75 4.02 4.10 26.12
N PHE A 76 4.48 5.14 25.44
CA PHE A 76 5.39 6.13 26.00
C PHE A 76 4.74 6.86 27.19
N MET A 77 3.49 7.30 27.06
CA MET A 77 2.74 7.93 28.16
C MET A 77 2.50 6.96 29.34
N GLU A 78 2.20 5.69 29.04
CA GLU A 78 2.05 4.63 30.05
C GLU A 78 3.34 4.43 30.86
N LYS A 79 4.51 4.55 30.21
CA LYS A 79 5.83 4.51 30.87
C LYS A 79 6.01 5.63 31.90
N TYR A 80 5.37 6.79 31.71
CA TYR A 80 5.33 7.89 32.69
C TYR A 80 4.20 7.76 33.72
N LYS A 81 3.66 6.54 33.93
CA LYS A 81 2.60 6.23 34.90
C LYS A 81 1.25 6.89 34.59
N ILE A 82 1.02 7.35 33.35
CA ILE A 82 -0.30 7.82 32.93
C ILE A 82 -1.18 6.59 32.67
N ASN A 83 -2.40 6.55 33.23
CA ASN A 83 -3.36 5.49 32.95
C ASN A 83 -3.61 5.41 31.44
N ARG A 84 -3.56 4.21 30.86
CA ARG A 84 -3.76 3.96 29.43
C ARG A 84 -5.02 4.61 28.88
N LEU A 85 -6.15 4.58 29.60
CA LEU A 85 -7.37 5.23 29.14
C LEU A 85 -7.19 6.75 28.99
N VAL A 86 -6.51 7.38 29.95
CA VAL A 86 -6.21 8.82 29.92
C VAL A 86 -5.23 9.13 28.78
N ALA A 87 -4.21 8.31 28.59
CA ALA A 87 -3.28 8.47 27.47
C ALA A 87 -4.00 8.40 26.11
N ILE A 88 -4.89 7.42 25.92
CA ILE A 88 -5.70 7.30 24.69
C ILE A 88 -6.57 8.55 24.50
N THR A 89 -7.26 9.02 25.54
CA THR A 89 -8.08 10.24 25.45
C THR A 89 -7.25 11.47 25.06
N ILE A 90 -6.07 11.66 25.68
CA ILE A 90 -5.17 12.77 25.34
C ILE A 90 -4.73 12.69 23.88
N VAL A 91 -4.34 11.51 23.41
CA VAL A 91 -3.93 11.28 22.01
C VAL A 91 -5.09 11.59 21.06
N PHE A 92 -6.31 11.14 21.37
CA PHE A 92 -7.49 11.43 20.55
C PHE A 92 -7.81 12.92 20.48
N VAL A 93 -7.79 13.63 21.61
CA VAL A 93 -8.03 15.07 21.65
C VAL A 93 -6.95 15.81 20.87
N LEU A 94 -5.68 15.47 21.07
CA LEU A 94 -4.57 16.10 20.36
C LEU A 94 -4.67 15.90 18.84
N ILE A 95 -4.95 14.67 18.40
CA ILE A 95 -5.12 14.38 16.98
C ILE A 95 -6.35 15.07 16.41
N GLY A 96 -7.47 15.08 17.13
CA GLY A 96 -8.67 15.81 16.73
C GLY A 96 -8.37 17.29 16.51
N LEU A 97 -7.65 17.92 17.45
CA LEU A 97 -7.21 19.31 17.33
C LEU A 97 -6.26 19.52 16.14
N LEU A 98 -5.27 18.64 15.96
CA LEU A 98 -4.33 18.71 14.84
C LEU A 98 -5.02 18.52 13.48
N ILE A 99 -6.00 17.64 13.39
CA ILE A 99 -6.80 17.44 12.17
C ILE A 99 -7.65 18.68 11.91
N VAL A 100 -8.38 19.19 12.89
CA VAL A 100 -9.21 20.40 12.73
C VAL A 100 -8.34 21.59 12.31
N TRP A 101 -7.21 21.81 12.99
CA TRP A 101 -6.26 22.87 12.66
C TRP A 101 -5.65 22.67 11.27
N GLY A 102 -5.17 21.46 10.98
CA GLY A 102 -4.55 21.11 9.71
C GLY A 102 -5.51 21.28 8.54
N LEU A 103 -6.76 20.83 8.67
CA LEU A 103 -7.79 21.01 7.64
C LEU A 103 -8.18 22.48 7.51
N ALA A 104 -8.33 23.22 8.62
CA ALA A 104 -8.65 24.65 8.59
C ALA A 104 -7.58 25.49 7.89
N VAL A 105 -6.31 25.09 7.93
CA VAL A 105 -5.21 25.78 7.23
C VAL A 105 -5.01 25.21 5.82
N ALA A 106 -5.00 23.89 5.66
CA ALA A 106 -4.67 23.24 4.40
C ALA A 106 -5.79 23.39 3.38
N ILE A 107 -7.05 23.13 3.72
CA ILE A 107 -8.17 23.17 2.76
C ILE A 107 -8.27 24.54 2.06
N PRO A 108 -8.38 25.69 2.76
CA PRO A 108 -8.51 26.97 2.07
C PRO A 108 -7.26 27.31 1.27
N ASN A 109 -6.06 27.02 1.77
CA ASN A 109 -4.82 27.26 1.02
C ASN A 109 -4.76 26.41 -0.25
N LEU A 110 -5.06 25.11 -0.16
CA LEU A 110 -5.12 24.19 -1.29
C LEU A 110 -6.19 24.65 -2.29
N GLN A 111 -7.36 25.05 -1.81
CA GLN A 111 -8.45 25.55 -2.66
C GLN A 111 -8.04 26.81 -3.40
N HIS A 112 -7.50 27.82 -2.71
CA HIS A 112 -7.04 29.05 -3.33
C HIS A 112 -5.94 28.79 -4.36
N GLN A 113 -5.01 27.88 -4.06
CA GLN A 113 -3.92 27.52 -4.97
C GLN A 113 -4.42 26.72 -6.18
N ALA A 114 -5.33 25.77 -5.98
CA ALA A 114 -5.93 24.98 -7.06
C ALA A 114 -6.79 25.85 -7.99
N VAL A 115 -7.62 26.75 -7.44
CA VAL A 115 -8.42 27.70 -8.23
C VAL A 115 -7.53 28.69 -8.97
N SER A 116 -6.51 29.22 -8.30
CA SER A 116 -5.52 30.11 -8.93
C SER A 116 -4.77 29.40 -10.06
N PHE A 117 -4.34 28.16 -9.85
CA PHE A 117 -3.72 27.34 -10.89
C PHE A 117 -4.67 27.19 -12.09
N SER A 118 -5.89 26.71 -11.86
CA SER A 118 -6.89 26.48 -12.91
C SER A 118 -7.20 27.74 -13.72
N LYS A 119 -7.40 28.90 -13.06
CA LYS A 119 -7.65 30.18 -13.74
C LYS A 119 -6.49 30.66 -14.59
N ASN A 120 -5.25 30.35 -14.19
CA ASN A 120 -4.05 30.80 -14.88
C ASN A 120 -3.52 29.79 -15.91
N VAL A 121 -4.05 28.57 -15.98
CA VAL A 121 -3.63 27.55 -16.97
C VAL A 121 -3.65 28.05 -18.41
N PRO A 122 -4.69 28.76 -18.92
CA PRO A 122 -4.68 29.25 -20.30
C PRO A 122 -3.51 30.20 -20.56
N THR A 123 -3.19 31.06 -19.59
CA THR A 123 -2.04 31.98 -19.65
C THR A 123 -0.72 31.22 -19.63
N TYR A 124 -0.65 30.17 -18.80
CA TYR A 124 0.52 29.32 -18.68
C TYR A 124 0.82 28.53 -19.96
N LEU A 125 -0.22 27.99 -20.61
CA LEU A 125 -0.08 27.29 -21.89
C LEU A 125 0.38 28.22 -23.01
N LYS A 126 -0.14 29.45 -23.06
CA LYS A 126 0.34 30.47 -24.01
C LYS A 126 1.82 30.81 -23.82
N GLN A 127 2.27 30.92 -22.57
CA GLN A 127 3.68 31.18 -22.27
C GLN A 127 4.58 30.00 -22.60
N ALA A 128 4.14 28.78 -22.29
CA ALA A 128 4.85 27.54 -22.65
C ALA A 128 4.98 27.39 -24.17
N ASN A 129 3.89 27.56 -24.93
CA ASN A 129 3.93 27.50 -26.39
C ASN A 129 4.88 28.53 -26.98
N LYS A 130 4.84 29.78 -26.49
CA LYS A 130 5.76 30.82 -26.96
C LYS A 130 7.23 30.45 -26.72
N MET A 131 7.56 29.89 -25.56
CA MET A 131 8.93 29.43 -25.27
C MET A 131 9.33 28.24 -26.14
N ILE A 132 8.42 27.31 -26.39
CA ILE A 132 8.66 26.16 -27.25
C ILE A 132 8.89 26.62 -28.69
N ASP A 133 8.06 27.54 -29.19
CA ASP A 133 8.23 28.16 -30.50
C ASP A 133 9.59 28.90 -30.60
N ASP A 134 9.96 29.69 -29.59
CA ASP A 134 11.26 30.38 -29.57
C ASP A 134 12.44 29.40 -29.60
N VAL A 135 12.33 28.24 -28.93
CA VAL A 135 13.37 27.20 -28.95
C VAL A 135 13.39 26.45 -30.28
N LEU A 136 12.22 26.09 -30.81
CA LEU A 136 12.08 25.42 -32.11
C LEU A 136 12.65 26.26 -33.24
N THR A 137 12.37 27.56 -33.23
CA THR A 137 12.79 28.48 -34.28
C THR A 137 14.31 28.71 -34.27
N ASN A 138 14.94 28.72 -33.09
CA ASN A 138 16.35 29.10 -32.93
C ASN A 138 17.33 27.91 -32.82
N TYR A 139 16.88 26.71 -32.42
CA TYR A 139 17.79 25.61 -32.06
C TYR A 139 17.43 24.24 -32.68
N ILE A 140 16.29 24.10 -33.35
CA ILE A 140 15.83 22.82 -33.91
C ILE A 140 15.69 22.92 -35.44
N SER A 141 16.13 21.88 -36.15
CA SER A 141 16.06 21.77 -37.61
C SER A 141 14.62 21.68 -38.12
N ASP A 142 14.39 22.21 -39.33
CA ASP A 142 13.04 22.30 -39.93
C ASP A 142 12.33 20.95 -40.09
N ASP A 143 13.07 19.84 -40.20
CA ASP A 143 12.52 18.49 -40.33
C ASP A 143 11.83 17.96 -39.05
N LEU A 144 12.23 18.46 -37.87
CA LEU A 144 11.70 18.03 -36.57
C LEU A 144 10.60 18.97 -36.04
N LYS A 145 10.48 20.18 -36.59
CA LYS A 145 9.49 21.19 -36.17
C LYS A 145 8.05 20.68 -36.19
N PRO A 146 7.51 20.11 -37.29
CA PRO A 146 6.11 19.73 -37.34
C PRO A 146 5.73 18.64 -36.31
N GLN A 147 6.64 17.70 -36.01
CA GLN A 147 6.40 16.65 -35.02
C GLN A 147 6.35 17.21 -33.58
N ILE A 148 7.20 18.19 -33.27
CA ILE A 148 7.25 18.82 -31.95
C ILE A 148 6.08 19.79 -31.76
N GLU A 149 5.69 20.54 -32.79
CA GLU A 149 4.51 21.41 -32.76
C GLU A 149 3.22 20.59 -32.54
N GLU A 150 3.06 19.47 -33.23
CA GLU A 150 1.92 18.56 -33.03
C GLU A 150 1.90 17.98 -31.61
N PHE A 151 3.04 17.51 -31.11
CA PHE A 151 3.17 17.01 -29.73
C PHE A 151 2.83 18.10 -28.69
N THR A 152 3.31 19.32 -28.90
CA THR A 152 3.11 20.46 -27.99
C THR A 152 1.66 20.92 -27.97
N ASN A 153 1.01 20.98 -29.14
CA ASN A 153 -0.41 21.31 -29.25
C ASN A 153 -1.27 20.23 -28.60
N ASN A 154 -0.98 18.95 -28.84
CA ASN A 154 -1.68 17.84 -28.18
C ASN A 154 -1.49 17.86 -26.66
N LEU A 155 -0.27 18.08 -26.18
CA LEU A 155 0.04 18.19 -24.75
C LEU A 155 -0.66 19.39 -24.11
N SER A 156 -0.67 20.54 -24.77
CA SER A 156 -1.36 21.75 -24.29
C SER A 156 -2.86 21.54 -24.17
N THR A 157 -3.48 20.93 -25.17
CA THR A 157 -4.92 20.61 -25.14
C THR A 157 -5.25 19.60 -24.05
N GLN A 158 -4.39 18.58 -23.85
CA GLN A 158 -4.53 17.61 -22.77
C GLN A 158 -4.34 18.22 -21.38
N ILE A 159 -3.37 19.13 -21.20
CA ILE A 159 -3.16 19.84 -19.93
C ILE A 159 -4.32 20.78 -19.64
N ALA A 160 -4.82 21.52 -20.64
CA ALA A 160 -6.00 22.37 -20.47
C ALA A 160 -7.23 21.55 -20.05
N THR A 161 -7.44 20.42 -20.71
CA THR A 161 -8.53 19.48 -20.41
C THR A 161 -8.34 18.81 -19.05
N TRP A 162 -7.11 18.42 -18.69
CA TRP A 162 -6.81 17.87 -17.37
C TRP A 162 -7.00 18.91 -16.28
N ALA A 163 -6.59 20.16 -16.47
CA ALA A 163 -6.74 21.21 -15.48
C ALA A 163 -8.21 21.64 -15.27
N SER A 164 -9.00 21.72 -16.35
CA SER A 164 -10.44 22.01 -16.27
C SER A 164 -11.22 20.83 -15.68
N ASN A 165 -10.83 19.60 -16.02
CA ASN A 165 -11.38 18.39 -15.41
C ASN A 165 -10.91 18.21 -13.97
N PHE A 166 -9.68 18.59 -13.61
CA PHE A 166 -9.17 18.46 -12.24
C PHE A 166 -9.86 19.46 -11.32
N SER A 167 -10.06 20.70 -11.73
CA SER A 167 -10.79 21.67 -10.92
C SER A 167 -12.27 21.31 -10.79
N SER A 168 -12.94 20.95 -11.88
CA SER A 168 -14.34 20.50 -11.84
C SER A 168 -14.49 19.17 -11.09
N ARG A 169 -13.58 18.21 -11.24
CA ARG A 169 -13.58 16.95 -10.47
C ARG A 169 -13.14 17.15 -9.02
N ALA A 170 -12.28 18.10 -8.67
CA ALA A 170 -11.93 18.37 -7.29
C ALA A 170 -13.11 19.02 -6.54
N VAL A 171 -13.81 19.96 -7.20
CA VAL A 171 -15.05 20.55 -6.67
C VAL A 171 -16.17 19.51 -6.61
N ASN A 172 -16.34 18.72 -7.67
CA ASN A 172 -17.32 17.63 -7.70
C ASN A 172 -16.94 16.48 -6.78
N TRP A 173 -15.66 16.20 -6.51
CA TRP A 173 -15.22 15.21 -5.53
C TRP A 173 -15.48 15.72 -4.12
N ALA A 174 -15.25 17.00 -3.84
CA ALA A 174 -15.64 17.59 -2.56
C ALA A 174 -17.17 17.55 -2.37
N SER A 175 -17.96 17.88 -3.40
CA SER A 175 -19.43 17.77 -3.33
C SER A 175 -19.92 16.32 -3.32
N ASN A 176 -19.23 15.42 -4.02
CA ASN A 176 -19.55 14.00 -4.06
C ASN A 176 -19.06 13.25 -2.83
N LEU A 177 -18.05 13.74 -2.09
CA LEU A 177 -17.75 13.25 -0.75
C LEU A 177 -18.88 13.59 0.21
N ILE A 178 -19.50 14.77 0.02
CA ILE A 178 -20.67 15.19 0.79
C ILE A 178 -21.92 14.37 0.40
N SER A 179 -22.06 13.95 -0.86
CA SER A 179 -23.23 13.19 -1.35
C SER A 179 -23.07 11.65 -1.34
N THR A 180 -21.86 11.12 -1.53
CA THR A 180 -21.47 9.69 -1.41
C THR A 180 -21.13 9.36 0.05
N ALA A 181 -21.91 9.97 0.93
CA ALA A 181 -21.61 10.14 2.33
C ALA A 181 -21.72 8.82 3.10
N SER A 182 -22.54 7.87 2.68
CA SER A 182 -22.90 6.72 3.51
C SER A 182 -21.69 5.88 3.94
N GLN A 183 -20.85 5.41 3.02
CA GLN A 183 -19.72 4.53 3.37
C GLN A 183 -18.57 5.26 4.07
N ILE A 184 -18.24 6.48 3.63
CA ILE A 184 -17.14 7.26 4.21
C ILE A 184 -17.53 7.84 5.57
N ILE A 185 -18.76 8.32 5.75
CA ILE A 185 -19.25 8.79 7.06
C ILE A 185 -19.29 7.62 8.04
N VAL A 186 -19.82 6.46 7.62
CA VAL A 186 -19.80 5.25 8.45
C VAL A 186 -18.36 4.93 8.88
N ALA A 187 -17.40 5.01 7.97
CA ALA A 187 -16.01 4.78 8.32
C ALA A 187 -15.42 5.85 9.25
N ILE A 188 -15.67 7.14 9.01
CA ILE A 188 -15.18 8.24 9.87
C ILE A 188 -15.76 8.14 11.29
N ILE A 189 -17.00 7.68 11.42
CA ILE A 189 -17.63 7.48 12.73
C ILE A 189 -17.10 6.22 13.39
N ILE A 190 -17.05 5.08 12.68
CA ILE A 190 -16.70 3.78 13.26
C ILE A 190 -15.19 3.67 13.53
N MET A 191 -14.33 4.22 12.67
CA MET A 191 -12.87 4.13 12.77
C MET A 191 -12.35 4.59 14.14
N PRO A 192 -12.73 5.76 14.69
CA PRO A 192 -12.34 6.18 16.04
C PRO A 192 -12.73 5.17 17.13
N PHE A 193 -13.92 4.55 17.05
CA PHE A 193 -14.32 3.52 18.01
C PHE A 193 -13.43 2.28 17.89
N ILE A 194 -13.20 1.78 16.68
CA ILE A 194 -12.32 0.62 16.47
C ILE A 194 -10.90 0.94 16.96
N LEU A 195 -10.37 2.10 16.60
CA LEU A 195 -9.04 2.55 17.03
C LEU A 195 -8.94 2.64 18.56
N PHE A 196 -9.98 3.15 19.23
CA PHE A 196 -10.03 3.21 20.69
C PHE A 196 -9.90 1.82 21.31
N TYR A 197 -10.70 0.84 20.84
CA TYR A 197 -10.63 -0.53 21.34
C TYR A 197 -9.31 -1.23 20.99
N LEU A 198 -8.76 -1.00 19.79
CA LEU A 198 -7.44 -1.51 19.42
C LEU A 198 -6.35 -0.94 20.34
N LEU A 199 -6.36 0.37 20.61
CA LEU A 199 -5.40 1.00 21.51
C LEU A 199 -5.60 0.59 22.96
N ARG A 200 -6.83 0.27 23.39
CA ARG A 200 -7.12 -0.17 24.76
C ARG A 200 -6.73 -1.64 24.99
N ASP A 201 -7.22 -2.52 24.13
CA ASP A 201 -7.22 -3.97 24.34
C ASP A 201 -6.26 -4.72 23.39
N GLY A 202 -5.60 -4.03 22.46
CA GLY A 202 -4.74 -4.63 21.43
C GLY A 202 -3.61 -5.53 21.98
N LYS A 203 -3.06 -5.22 23.16
CA LYS A 203 -2.04 -6.07 23.82
C LYS A 203 -2.60 -7.46 24.20
N ASN A 204 -3.89 -7.55 24.48
CA ASN A 204 -4.55 -8.79 24.89
C ASN A 204 -5.14 -9.59 23.70
N LEU A 205 -5.25 -8.97 22.52
CA LEU A 205 -5.89 -9.57 21.33
C LEU A 205 -5.28 -10.93 20.96
N LYS A 206 -3.94 -11.04 21.01
CA LYS A 206 -3.22 -12.31 20.78
C LYS A 206 -3.70 -13.43 21.72
N GLY A 207 -3.83 -13.13 23.01
CA GLY A 207 -4.27 -14.10 24.02
C GLY A 207 -5.68 -14.59 23.74
N TYR A 208 -6.58 -13.68 23.37
CA TYR A 208 -7.96 -14.02 23.02
C TYR A 208 -8.09 -14.83 21.73
N VAL A 209 -7.19 -14.69 20.76
CA VAL A 209 -7.23 -15.51 19.54
C VAL A 209 -6.65 -16.90 19.79
N VAL A 210 -5.52 -16.98 20.51
CA VAL A 210 -4.81 -18.23 20.76
C VAL A 210 -5.62 -19.22 21.62
N GLN A 211 -6.54 -18.75 22.46
CA GLN A 211 -7.38 -19.62 23.29
C GLN A 211 -8.31 -20.53 22.45
N PHE A 212 -8.72 -20.11 21.25
CA PHE A 212 -9.56 -20.91 20.34
C PHE A 212 -8.80 -22.04 19.64
N LEU A 213 -7.46 -22.05 19.73
CA LEU A 213 -6.63 -23.05 19.09
C LEU A 213 -6.30 -24.22 20.03
N PRO A 214 -6.11 -25.44 19.48
CA PRO A 214 -5.61 -26.58 20.24
C PRO A 214 -4.27 -26.26 20.89
N THR A 215 -4.05 -26.75 22.12
CA THR A 215 -2.89 -26.42 22.97
C THR A 215 -1.54 -26.56 22.27
N LYS A 216 -1.39 -27.58 21.42
CA LYS A 216 -0.16 -27.86 20.64
C LYS A 216 0.20 -26.77 19.63
N PHE A 217 -0.78 -26.03 19.11
CA PHE A 217 -0.56 -24.99 18.09
C PHE A 217 -0.46 -23.58 18.68
N ARG A 218 -0.81 -23.41 19.97
CA ARG A 218 -0.93 -22.09 20.60
C ARG A 218 0.37 -21.28 20.56
N GLU A 219 1.49 -21.92 20.86
CA GLU A 219 2.80 -21.27 20.86
C GLU A 219 3.22 -20.87 19.45
N SER A 220 3.19 -21.81 18.50
CA SER A 220 3.58 -21.55 17.11
C SER A 220 2.71 -20.47 16.46
N PHE A 221 1.38 -20.57 16.58
CA PHE A 221 0.47 -19.55 16.04
C PHE A 221 0.65 -18.20 16.73
N GLY A 222 0.83 -18.21 18.06
CA GLY A 222 1.12 -17.01 18.83
C GLY A 222 2.41 -16.31 18.39
N GLN A 223 3.44 -17.07 18.02
CA GLN A 223 4.69 -16.52 17.47
C GLN A 223 4.42 -15.87 16.11
N VAL A 224 3.75 -16.56 15.19
CA VAL A 224 3.39 -15.99 13.87
C VAL A 224 2.62 -14.68 14.00
N MET A 225 1.66 -14.61 14.92
CA MET A 225 0.89 -13.39 15.15
C MET A 225 1.74 -12.24 15.69
N THR A 226 2.77 -12.57 16.49
CA THR A 226 3.72 -11.58 17.00
C THR A 226 4.62 -11.07 15.89
N ASP A 227 5.10 -11.97 15.04
CA ASP A 227 5.96 -11.65 13.91
C ASP A 227 5.21 -10.79 12.88
N VAL A 228 3.97 -11.17 12.53
CA VAL A 228 3.09 -10.37 11.65
C VAL A 228 2.81 -9.00 12.25
N ASN A 229 2.45 -8.92 13.53
CA ASN A 229 2.18 -7.65 14.19
C ASN A 229 3.41 -6.74 14.21
N THR A 230 4.60 -7.31 14.45
CA THR A 230 5.86 -6.56 14.44
C THR A 230 6.17 -6.07 13.03
N GLN A 231 5.95 -6.91 12.02
CA GLN A 231 6.15 -6.57 10.61
C GLN A 231 5.25 -5.41 10.16
N LEU A 232 3.97 -5.48 10.50
CA LEU A 232 3.00 -4.42 10.20
C LEU A 232 3.35 -3.12 10.93
N ALA A 233 3.65 -3.20 12.24
CA ALA A 233 4.04 -2.04 13.03
C ALA A 233 5.28 -1.34 12.45
N ASN A 234 6.26 -2.11 12.04
CA ASN A 234 7.50 -1.62 11.45
C ASN A 234 7.26 -0.98 10.07
N TYR A 235 6.49 -1.64 9.20
CA TYR A 235 6.14 -1.09 7.90
C TYR A 235 5.38 0.23 8.02
N VAL A 236 4.31 0.28 8.82
CA VAL A 236 3.45 1.48 8.92
C VAL A 236 4.25 2.66 9.48
N ARG A 237 4.99 2.46 10.57
CA ARG A 237 5.81 3.52 11.17
C ARG A 237 6.93 3.96 10.24
N GLY A 238 7.59 3.01 9.59
CA GLY A 238 8.62 3.28 8.61
C GLY A 238 8.08 4.12 7.45
N GLN A 239 6.96 3.72 6.86
CA GLN A 239 6.37 4.39 5.70
C GLN A 239 5.91 5.82 6.03
N VAL A 240 5.28 6.02 7.19
CA VAL A 240 4.91 7.37 7.63
C VAL A 240 6.15 8.24 7.85
N THR A 241 7.23 7.66 8.39
CA THR A 241 8.51 8.38 8.57
C THR A 241 9.14 8.75 7.22
N VAL A 242 9.16 7.83 6.26
CA VAL A 242 9.64 8.10 4.88
C VAL A 242 8.80 9.21 4.24
N ALA A 243 7.46 9.12 4.32
CA ALA A 243 6.54 10.12 3.78
C ALA A 243 6.79 11.52 4.35
N MET A 244 7.03 11.63 5.67
CA MET A 244 7.38 12.91 6.30
C MET A 244 8.72 13.43 5.78
N ILE A 245 9.75 12.60 5.71
CA ILE A 245 11.08 13.01 5.22
C ILE A 245 11.02 13.46 3.77
N VAL A 246 10.33 12.72 2.91
CA VAL A 246 10.10 13.08 1.50
C VAL A 246 9.38 14.42 1.40
N SER A 247 8.34 14.65 2.20
CA SER A 247 7.65 15.94 2.26
C SER A 247 8.59 17.08 2.64
N PHE A 248 9.41 16.90 3.68
CA PHE A 248 10.40 17.91 4.09
C PHE A 248 11.47 18.16 3.01
N MET A 249 11.95 17.10 2.36
CA MET A 249 12.94 17.21 1.29
C MET A 249 12.39 17.99 0.10
N PHE A 250 11.20 17.64 -0.41
CA PHE A 250 10.56 18.41 -1.48
C PHE A 250 10.29 19.85 -1.05
N MET A 251 9.90 20.09 0.20
CA MET A 251 9.64 21.44 0.69
C MET A 251 10.92 22.30 0.62
N ILE A 252 12.05 21.77 1.06
CA ILE A 252 13.35 22.45 1.01
C ILE A 252 13.80 22.64 -0.44
N LEU A 253 13.82 21.57 -1.23
CA LEU A 253 14.31 21.57 -2.60
C LEU A 253 13.49 22.51 -3.50
N PHE A 254 12.15 22.45 -3.43
CA PHE A 254 11.29 23.35 -4.18
C PHE A 254 11.42 24.80 -3.74
N LYS A 255 11.65 25.07 -2.44
CA LYS A 255 11.91 26.42 -1.95
C LYS A 255 13.25 26.97 -2.46
N ILE A 256 14.30 26.14 -2.51
CA ILE A 256 15.62 26.53 -3.05
C ILE A 256 15.53 26.93 -4.52
N ILE A 257 14.83 26.14 -5.34
CA ILE A 257 14.71 26.45 -6.77
C ILE A 257 13.71 27.58 -7.06
N GLY A 258 12.91 28.00 -6.06
CA GLY A 258 11.91 29.05 -6.20
C GLY A 258 10.62 28.59 -6.90
N LEU A 259 10.25 27.31 -6.77
CA LEU A 259 9.05 26.78 -7.44
C LEU A 259 7.78 27.34 -6.80
N ARG A 260 6.94 27.95 -7.63
CA ARG A 260 5.62 28.43 -7.21
C ARG A 260 4.79 27.25 -6.70
N TYR A 261 4.13 27.43 -5.56
CA TYR A 261 3.36 26.38 -4.87
C TYR A 261 4.21 25.20 -4.36
N GLY A 262 5.54 25.36 -4.26
CA GLY A 262 6.46 24.28 -3.84
C GLY A 262 6.12 23.63 -2.50
N VAL A 263 5.77 24.43 -1.48
CA VAL A 263 5.36 23.92 -0.15
C VAL A 263 4.13 23.01 -0.26
N THR A 264 3.14 23.41 -1.04
CA THR A 264 1.92 22.64 -1.24
C THR A 264 2.19 21.34 -1.98
N LEU A 265 2.97 21.40 -3.05
CA LEU A 265 3.37 20.21 -3.79
C LEU A 265 4.17 19.24 -2.92
N ALA A 266 5.01 19.75 -2.03
CA ALA A 266 5.75 18.94 -1.08
C ALA A 266 4.86 18.24 -0.04
N VAL A 267 3.81 18.90 0.45
CA VAL A 267 2.82 18.27 1.34
C VAL A 267 2.06 17.17 0.59
N VAL A 268 1.61 17.46 -0.63
CA VAL A 268 0.94 16.47 -1.49
C VAL A 268 1.86 15.30 -1.78
N ALA A 269 3.15 15.55 -2.05
CA ALA A 269 4.16 14.51 -2.25
C ALA A 269 4.29 13.59 -1.03
N GLY A 270 4.38 14.16 0.18
CA GLY A 270 4.39 13.38 1.41
C GLY A 270 3.17 12.47 1.54
N VAL A 271 1.96 13.00 1.33
CA VAL A 271 0.73 12.22 1.43
C VAL A 271 0.68 11.10 0.39
N LEU A 272 1.01 11.41 -0.87
CA LEU A 272 1.04 10.42 -1.94
C LEU A 272 2.11 9.36 -1.68
N ASN A 273 3.23 9.73 -1.03
CA ASN A 273 4.30 8.82 -0.66
C ASN A 273 3.98 7.88 0.51
N LEU A 274 2.73 7.84 0.98
CA LEU A 274 2.24 6.71 1.76
C LEU A 274 2.18 5.42 0.91
N VAL A 275 2.12 5.55 -0.41
CA VAL A 275 2.33 4.44 -1.36
C VAL A 275 3.78 4.48 -1.85
N PRO A 276 4.64 3.51 -1.48
CA PRO A 276 6.05 3.51 -1.84
C PRO A 276 6.29 3.60 -3.35
N TYR A 277 7.30 4.36 -3.76
CA TYR A 277 7.75 4.58 -5.15
C TYR A 277 6.75 5.28 -6.07
N LEU A 278 5.45 5.08 -5.86
CA LEU A 278 4.40 5.67 -6.67
C LEU A 278 4.12 7.12 -6.26
N GLY A 279 4.22 7.42 -4.97
CA GLY A 279 3.82 8.70 -4.42
C GLY A 279 4.64 9.89 -4.90
N SER A 280 5.97 9.82 -4.75
CA SER A 280 6.91 10.85 -5.22
C SER A 280 6.79 11.07 -6.73
N PHE A 281 6.58 9.99 -7.50
CA PHE A 281 6.38 10.08 -8.95
C PHE A 281 5.08 10.82 -9.33
N LEU A 282 3.95 10.47 -8.69
CA LEU A 282 2.67 11.14 -8.95
C LEU A 282 2.69 12.62 -8.55
N ALA A 283 3.39 12.94 -7.46
CA ALA A 283 3.54 14.32 -6.99
C ALA A 283 4.42 15.18 -7.89
N MET A 284 5.32 14.56 -8.66
CA MET A 284 6.20 15.24 -9.60
C MET A 284 5.46 15.75 -10.84
N LEU A 285 4.37 15.10 -11.26
CA LEU A 285 3.60 15.49 -12.45
C LEU A 285 3.17 16.97 -12.42
N PRO A 286 2.47 17.47 -11.38
CA PRO A 286 2.13 18.90 -11.31
C PRO A 286 3.36 19.81 -11.16
N ALA A 287 4.46 19.34 -10.55
CA ALA A 287 5.69 20.10 -10.41
C ALA A 287 6.39 20.31 -11.78
N LEU A 288 6.43 19.27 -12.62
CA LEU A 288 6.95 19.34 -14.00
C LEU A 288 6.16 20.32 -14.84
N VAL A 289 4.82 20.28 -14.75
CA VAL A 289 3.96 21.22 -15.47
C VAL A 289 4.28 22.65 -15.04
N LEU A 290 4.36 22.93 -13.73
CA LEU A 290 4.72 24.27 -13.24
C LEU A 290 6.15 24.69 -13.61
N GLY A 291 7.09 23.75 -13.64
CA GLY A 291 8.46 23.98 -14.09
C GLY A 291 8.52 24.37 -15.57
N LEU A 292 7.81 23.65 -16.43
CA LEU A 292 7.69 23.95 -17.86
C LEU A 292 7.11 25.35 -18.08
N ILE A 293 6.06 25.69 -17.34
CA ILE A 293 5.39 27.00 -17.41
C ILE A 293 6.33 28.14 -17.00
N ALA A 294 7.14 27.93 -15.96
CA ALA A 294 8.11 28.93 -15.50
C ALA A 294 9.32 29.07 -16.44
N GLY A 295 9.50 28.13 -17.36
CA GLY A 295 10.46 28.17 -18.45
C GLY A 295 11.53 27.08 -18.41
N PRO A 296 12.33 26.90 -19.48
CA PRO A 296 13.22 25.75 -19.66
C PRO A 296 14.21 25.55 -18.52
N LEU A 297 14.76 26.65 -17.99
CA LEU A 297 15.70 26.62 -16.87
C LEU A 297 15.03 26.15 -15.56
N MET A 298 13.76 26.51 -15.35
CA MET A 298 13.02 26.06 -14.19
C MET A 298 12.58 24.60 -14.32
N LEU A 299 12.16 24.17 -15.51
CA LEU A 299 11.89 22.77 -15.81
C LEU A 299 13.11 21.90 -15.51
N LEU A 300 14.30 22.32 -15.97
CA LEU A 300 15.55 21.62 -15.68
C LEU A 300 15.82 21.53 -14.18
N LYS A 301 15.63 22.63 -13.44
CA LYS A 301 15.75 22.64 -11.97
C LYS A 301 14.79 21.65 -11.30
N VAL A 302 13.54 21.57 -11.76
CA VAL A 302 12.55 20.63 -11.23
C VAL A 302 12.98 19.19 -11.50
N ILE A 303 13.42 18.86 -12.72
CA ILE A 303 13.96 17.53 -13.07
C ILE A 303 15.16 17.17 -12.18
N VAL A 304 16.09 18.11 -11.96
CA VAL A 304 17.23 17.90 -11.07
C VAL A 304 16.77 17.63 -9.63
N VAL A 305 15.79 18.38 -9.12
CA VAL A 305 15.21 18.15 -7.80
C VAL A 305 14.64 16.73 -7.69
N PHE A 306 13.93 16.25 -8.71
CA PHE A 306 13.40 14.89 -8.71
C PHE A 306 14.48 13.81 -8.74
N ILE A 307 15.53 13.99 -9.54
CA ILE A 307 16.66 13.04 -9.58
C ILE A 307 17.35 12.99 -8.22
N VAL A 308 17.59 14.16 -7.60
CA VAL A 308 18.20 14.26 -6.26
C VAL A 308 17.30 13.60 -5.21
N GLU A 309 16.01 13.93 -5.21
CA GLU A 309 15.04 13.39 -4.27
C GLU A 309 14.92 11.87 -4.40
N GLN A 310 14.72 11.34 -5.61
CA GLN A 310 14.63 9.90 -5.85
C GLN A 310 15.90 9.15 -5.47
N THR A 311 17.07 9.76 -5.71
CA THR A 311 18.35 9.16 -5.31
C THR A 311 18.47 9.10 -3.79
N LEU A 312 18.10 10.18 -3.10
CA LEU A 312 18.14 10.26 -1.65
C LEU A 312 17.10 9.32 -1.01
N GLU A 313 15.87 9.31 -1.51
CA GLU A 313 14.79 8.44 -1.06
C GLU A 313 15.18 6.96 -1.24
N GLY A 314 15.58 6.58 -2.45
CA GLY A 314 15.84 5.19 -2.81
C GLY A 314 17.12 4.62 -2.22
N ARG A 315 18.20 5.42 -2.11
CA ARG A 315 19.50 4.92 -1.65
C ARG A 315 19.76 5.14 -0.16
N PHE A 316 19.12 6.11 0.47
CA PHE A 316 19.40 6.47 1.87
C PHE A 316 18.15 6.34 2.73
N VAL A 317 17.10 7.11 2.46
CA VAL A 317 15.93 7.21 3.35
C VAL A 317 15.21 5.87 3.49
N SER A 318 14.86 5.24 2.37
CA SER A 318 14.14 3.96 2.38
C SER A 318 14.97 2.83 3.02
N PRO A 319 16.25 2.61 2.65
CA PRO A 319 17.07 1.59 3.31
C PRO A 319 17.32 1.83 4.81
N LEU A 320 17.47 3.08 5.25
CA LEU A 320 17.71 3.40 6.66
C LEU A 320 16.45 3.19 7.52
N ILE A 321 15.27 3.42 6.96
CA ILE A 321 14.01 3.39 7.72
C ILE A 321 13.26 2.07 7.55
N LEU A 322 13.13 1.59 6.32
CA LEU A 322 12.40 0.35 5.99
C LEU A 322 13.31 -0.89 6.05
N GLY A 323 14.61 -0.70 5.77
CA GLY A 323 15.73 -1.60 6.06
C GLY A 323 15.50 -3.12 5.98
N SER A 324 16.23 -3.85 6.82
CA SER A 324 16.23 -5.33 6.89
C SER A 324 14.86 -5.93 7.26
N GLN A 325 13.92 -5.09 7.71
CA GLN A 325 12.65 -5.56 8.26
C GLN A 325 11.72 -6.07 7.17
N LEU A 326 11.75 -5.54 5.94
CA LEU A 326 10.86 -6.01 4.88
C LEU A 326 11.49 -7.08 3.96
N SER A 327 12.79 -6.98 3.67
CA SER A 327 13.49 -7.90 2.75
C SER A 327 12.65 -8.26 1.50
N ILE A 328 11.98 -7.25 0.93
CA ILE A 328 11.17 -7.38 -0.27
C ILE A 328 11.98 -6.77 -1.41
N HIS A 329 12.18 -7.55 -2.47
CA HIS A 329 12.83 -7.03 -3.67
C HIS A 329 11.97 -5.91 -4.29
N PRO A 330 12.53 -4.78 -4.78
CA PRO A 330 11.75 -3.68 -5.34
C PRO A 330 10.78 -4.10 -6.47
N ILE A 331 11.20 -5.05 -7.30
CA ILE A 331 10.34 -5.64 -8.35
C ILE A 331 9.11 -6.33 -7.75
N THR A 332 9.25 -7.02 -6.62
CA THR A 332 8.11 -7.63 -5.92
C THR A 332 7.15 -6.57 -5.42
N ILE A 333 7.65 -5.44 -4.92
CA ILE A 333 6.81 -4.31 -4.52
C ILE A 333 5.98 -3.82 -5.71
N LEU A 334 6.59 -3.64 -6.88
CA LEU A 334 5.87 -3.25 -8.10
C LEU A 334 4.79 -4.27 -8.49
N PHE A 335 5.12 -5.56 -8.52
CA PHE A 335 4.13 -6.61 -8.84
C PHE A 335 2.97 -6.65 -7.85
N VAL A 336 3.28 -6.54 -6.55
CA VAL A 336 2.26 -6.50 -5.49
C VAL A 336 1.36 -5.30 -5.69
N LEU A 337 1.90 -4.09 -5.93
CA LEU A 337 1.11 -2.87 -6.14
C LEU A 337 0.24 -2.96 -7.40
N LEU A 338 0.78 -3.42 -8.52
CA LEU A 338 0.03 -3.56 -9.77
C LEU A 338 -1.11 -4.57 -9.66
N THR A 339 -0.82 -5.73 -9.05
CA THR A 339 -1.79 -6.82 -8.92
C THR A 339 -2.88 -6.46 -7.91
N SER A 340 -2.49 -6.02 -6.72
CA SER A 340 -3.44 -5.61 -5.68
C SER A 340 -4.26 -4.39 -6.11
N GLY A 341 -3.62 -3.41 -6.76
CA GLY A 341 -4.31 -2.23 -7.29
C GLY A 341 -5.35 -2.55 -8.36
N SER A 342 -5.06 -3.51 -9.23
CA SER A 342 -6.03 -4.00 -10.22
C SER A 342 -7.19 -4.76 -9.57
N MET A 343 -6.92 -5.59 -8.56
CA MET A 343 -7.94 -6.43 -7.90
C MET A 343 -8.83 -5.67 -6.92
N PHE A 344 -8.25 -4.74 -6.15
CA PHE A 344 -8.88 -4.09 -5.00
C PHE A 344 -8.86 -2.56 -5.07
N GLY A 345 -8.47 -2.00 -6.23
CA GLY A 345 -8.40 -0.55 -6.43
C GLY A 345 -7.41 0.13 -5.49
N ILE A 346 -7.78 1.32 -5.01
CA ILE A 346 -6.93 2.12 -4.12
C ILE A 346 -6.58 1.39 -2.81
N TRP A 347 -7.47 0.53 -2.30
CA TRP A 347 -7.23 -0.27 -1.09
C TRP A 347 -6.14 -1.31 -1.31
N GLY A 348 -6.14 -1.92 -2.49
CA GLY A 348 -5.08 -2.83 -2.91
C GLY A 348 -3.72 -2.14 -2.93
N VAL A 349 -3.63 -0.96 -3.54
CA VAL A 349 -2.37 -0.20 -3.59
C VAL A 349 -1.86 0.16 -2.19
N LEU A 350 -2.73 0.60 -1.29
CA LEU A 350 -2.34 0.99 0.08
C LEU A 350 -1.92 -0.21 0.94
N LEU A 351 -2.58 -1.35 0.77
CA LEU A 351 -2.39 -2.52 1.65
C LEU A 351 -1.62 -3.68 1.03
N GLY A 352 -1.32 -3.63 -0.26
CA GLY A 352 -0.67 -4.71 -0.96
C GLY A 352 0.63 -5.11 -0.28
N ILE A 353 1.46 -4.14 0.09
CA ILE A 353 2.76 -4.39 0.73
C ILE A 353 2.61 -4.91 2.16
N PRO A 354 1.81 -4.29 3.07
CA PRO A 354 1.49 -4.86 4.38
C PRO A 354 0.93 -6.29 4.32
N ALA A 355 0.01 -6.54 3.40
CA ALA A 355 -0.63 -7.84 3.21
C ALA A 355 0.39 -8.87 2.71
N TYR A 356 1.20 -8.51 1.72
CA TYR A 356 2.29 -9.35 1.22
C TYR A 356 3.29 -9.68 2.34
N ALA A 357 3.72 -8.69 3.12
CA ALA A 357 4.66 -8.90 4.21
C ALA A 357 4.09 -9.84 5.28
N SER A 358 2.81 -9.68 5.63
CA SER A 358 2.11 -10.56 6.57
C SER A 358 1.99 -11.99 6.01
N ALA A 359 1.60 -12.12 4.75
CA ALA A 359 1.51 -13.40 4.06
C ALA A 359 2.88 -14.11 3.98
N LYS A 360 3.95 -13.38 3.67
CA LYS A 360 5.33 -13.90 3.65
C LYS A 360 5.72 -14.48 5.00
N VAL A 361 5.43 -13.79 6.11
CA VAL A 361 5.69 -14.29 7.47
C VAL A 361 4.89 -15.56 7.75
N ALA A 362 3.58 -15.55 7.49
CA ALA A 362 2.71 -16.70 7.74
C ALA A 362 3.11 -17.93 6.90
N ILE A 363 3.37 -17.74 5.60
CA ILE A 363 3.78 -18.81 4.68
C ILE A 363 5.15 -19.37 5.08
N THR A 364 6.10 -18.50 5.45
CA THR A 364 7.42 -18.94 5.90
C THR A 364 7.31 -19.77 7.18
N ALA A 365 6.49 -19.35 8.13
CA ALA A 365 6.26 -20.10 9.36
C ALA A 365 5.58 -21.45 9.09
N LEU A 366 4.59 -21.49 8.19
CA LEU A 366 3.93 -22.71 7.77
C LEU A 366 4.91 -23.67 7.09
N PHE A 367 5.79 -23.15 6.22
CA PHE A 367 6.81 -23.95 5.56
C PHE A 367 7.87 -24.48 6.54
N LYS A 368 8.29 -23.67 7.52
CA LYS A 368 9.18 -24.13 8.61
C LYS A 368 8.54 -25.24 9.44
N TRP A 369 7.25 -25.10 9.76
CA TRP A 369 6.49 -26.15 10.45
C TRP A 369 6.40 -27.41 9.59
N TYR A 370 6.11 -27.27 8.29
CA TYR A 370 6.05 -28.40 7.35
C TYR A 370 7.38 -29.14 7.27
N LYS A 371 8.52 -28.43 7.13
CA LYS A 371 9.86 -29.03 7.13
C LYS A 371 10.13 -29.87 8.39
N LYS A 372 9.72 -29.37 9.55
CA LYS A 372 9.91 -30.05 10.84
C LYS A 372 9.07 -31.32 10.96
N VAL A 373 7.88 -31.35 10.35
CA VAL A 373 6.93 -32.46 10.48
C VAL A 373 7.08 -33.49 9.36
N SER A 374 7.48 -33.07 8.16
CA SER A 374 7.48 -33.94 6.99
C SER A 374 8.64 -34.93 6.95
N GLY A 375 9.76 -34.65 7.64
CA GLY A 375 10.98 -35.47 7.58
C GLY A 375 11.67 -35.47 6.19
N LEU A 376 11.12 -34.74 5.21
CA LEU A 376 11.62 -34.71 3.82
C LEU A 376 12.85 -33.79 3.63
N TYR A 377 13.24 -33.06 4.68
CA TYR A 377 14.29 -32.02 4.63
C TYR A 377 15.38 -32.23 5.69
N GLU A 378 15.52 -33.45 6.23
CA GLU A 378 16.69 -33.81 7.04
C GLU A 378 17.92 -33.92 6.13
N GLU A 379 18.93 -33.07 6.35
CA GLU A 379 20.23 -33.24 5.72
C GLU A 379 20.88 -34.51 6.29
N SER A 380 21.16 -35.49 5.44
CA SER A 380 21.86 -36.70 5.85
C SER A 380 23.24 -36.32 6.38
N VAL A 381 23.53 -36.72 7.61
CA VAL A 381 24.79 -36.47 8.36
C VAL A 381 26.06 -36.98 7.63
N GLN A 382 25.94 -37.58 6.45
CA GLN A 382 27.02 -38.20 5.69
C GLN A 382 27.98 -37.23 4.99
N GLU A 383 27.61 -35.96 4.74
CA GLU A 383 28.49 -35.02 4.02
C GLU A 383 29.48 -34.25 4.91
N LEU A 384 29.44 -34.40 6.25
CA LEU A 384 30.39 -33.75 7.18
C LEU A 384 31.57 -34.65 7.59
N GLY A 385 31.66 -35.88 7.05
CA GLY A 385 32.68 -36.86 7.41
C GLY A 385 33.73 -37.16 6.32
N GLU A 386 33.56 -36.69 5.09
CA GLU A 386 34.49 -36.99 3.99
C GLU A 386 35.55 -35.90 3.72
N ASP A 387 35.40 -34.71 4.29
CA ASP A 387 36.40 -33.62 4.14
C ASP A 387 37.44 -33.58 5.28
N SER A 388 37.52 -34.63 6.11
CA SER A 388 38.46 -34.74 7.22
C SER A 388 39.23 -36.07 7.27
N GLU A 389 39.68 -36.58 6.12
CA GLU A 389 40.78 -37.56 6.04
C GLU A 389 41.96 -37.06 5.20
#